data_AF-A0A6C0CND3-F1
#
_entry.id   AF-A0A6C0CND3-F1
#
_cell.length_a   1.000
_cell.length_b   1.000
_cell.length_c   1.000
_cell.angle_alpha   90.00
_cell.angle_beta   90.00
_cell.angle_gamma   90.00
#
_symmetry.space_group_name_H-M   'P 1'
#
loop_
_entity.id
_entity.type
_entity.pdbx_description
1 polymer ?
#
loop_
_entity_poly.entity_id
_entity_poly.type
_entity_poly.pdbx_seq_one_letter_code
_entity_poly.pdbx_strand_id
1 'polypeptide(L)' 'MNCCKHSKKSKSCIRKSDKKRFSLPRRFSRKRCLGKIKGFSMRSSCAPYKDCKRKTRKYK' A
#
# COMPACT_ATOMS: atom_id res chain seq x y z
N MET A 1 -2.89 -4.41 11.56
CA MET A 1 -1.85 -4.51 10.48
C MET A 1 -2.01 -3.35 9.50
N ASN A 2 -1.05 -2.42 9.43
CA ASN A 2 -1.10 -1.26 8.52
C ASN A 2 -0.60 -1.65 7.11
N CYS A 3 -1.33 -1.27 6.06
CA CYS A 3 -0.93 -1.54 4.66
C CYS A 3 0.47 -1.03 4.29
N CYS A 4 0.97 0.02 4.96
CA CYS A 4 2.32 0.53 4.72
C CYS A 4 3.43 -0.24 5.45
N LYS A 5 3.14 -1.03 6.48
CA LYS A 5 4.12 -1.77 7.30
C LYS A 5 3.88 -3.28 7.33
N HIS A 6 3.04 -3.79 6.42
CA HIS A 6 2.66 -5.20 6.36
C HIS A 6 3.78 -6.12 5.84
N SER A 7 3.82 -7.37 6.32
CA SER A 7 4.77 -8.40 5.89
C SER A 7 4.27 -9.19 4.68
N LYS A 8 5.15 -9.83 3.88
CA LYS A 8 4.70 -10.66 2.75
C LYS A 8 3.79 -11.84 3.14
N LYS A 9 3.82 -12.27 4.41
CA LYS A 9 3.06 -13.42 4.92
C LYS A 9 1.62 -13.08 5.30
N SER A 10 1.31 -11.81 5.52
CA SER A 10 0.03 -11.46 6.13
C SER A 10 -1.09 -11.34 5.08
N LYS A 11 -2.30 -11.81 5.42
CA LYS A 11 -3.41 -12.02 4.47
C LYS A 11 -4.30 -10.79 4.24
N SER A 12 -4.20 -9.78 5.11
CA SER A 12 -4.93 -8.54 4.98
C SER A 12 -4.21 -7.38 5.65
N CYS A 13 -4.54 -6.16 5.23
CA CYS A 13 -4.04 -4.94 5.81
C CYS A 13 -5.14 -3.88 5.92
N ILE A 14 -4.93 -2.90 6.78
CA ILE A 14 -5.85 -1.78 7.00
C ILE A 14 -5.17 -0.51 6.49
N ARG A 15 -5.90 0.23 5.64
CA ARG A 15 -5.48 1.53 5.12
C ARG A 15 -5.68 2.61 6.19
N LYS A 16 -4.73 3.53 6.30
CA LYS A 16 -4.70 4.49 7.41
C LYS A 16 -5.77 5.57 7.29
N SER A 17 -6.00 6.10 6.10
CA SER A 17 -6.91 7.24 5.91
C SER A 17 -8.37 6.90 6.19
N ASP A 18 -8.84 5.73 5.76
CA ASP A 18 -10.27 5.37 5.81
C ASP A 18 -10.55 4.09 6.57
N LYS A 19 -9.54 3.53 7.25
CA LYS A 19 -9.64 2.28 8.05
C LYS A 19 -10.19 1.08 7.25
N LYS A 20 -10.18 1.13 5.91
CA LYS A 20 -10.69 0.03 5.08
C LYS A 20 -9.74 -1.16 5.11
N ARG A 21 -10.31 -2.35 5.21
CA ARG A 21 -9.58 -3.62 5.15
C ARG A 21 -9.40 -4.05 3.70
N PHE A 22 -8.17 -4.34 3.31
CA PHE A 22 -7.79 -4.87 2.01
C PHE A 22 -7.22 -6.27 2.17
N SER A 23 -7.70 -7.20 1.36
CA SER A 23 -7.11 -8.52 1.18
C SER A 23 -5.77 -8.44 0.44
N LEU A 24 -4.84 -9.33 0.79
CA LEU A 24 -3.52 -9.51 0.19
C LEU A 24 -3.33 -11.01 -0.16
N PRO A 25 -2.52 -11.38 -1.17
CA PRO A 25 -1.64 -10.53 -1.95
C PRO A 25 -2.38 -9.68 -3.01
N ARG A 26 -1.80 -8.54 -3.37
CA ARG A 26 -2.27 -7.70 -4.50
C ARG A 26 -1.30 -7.84 -5.66
N ARG A 27 -1.79 -7.65 -6.88
CA ARG A 27 -0.97 -7.78 -8.11
C ARG A 27 0.26 -6.87 -8.11
N PHE A 28 0.15 -5.67 -7.52
CA PHE A 28 1.26 -4.72 -7.46
C PHE A 28 1.84 -4.62 -6.05
N SER A 29 3.17 -4.61 -6.01
CA SER A 29 3.91 -4.39 -4.77
C SER A 29 3.79 -2.94 -4.30
N ARG A 30 3.96 -2.73 -3.00
CA ARG A 30 4.04 -1.38 -2.40
C ARG A 30 5.03 -0.49 -3.16
N LYS A 31 6.20 -1.01 -3.57
CA LYS A 31 7.22 -0.23 -4.29
C LYS A 31 6.68 0.30 -5.62
N ARG A 32 5.99 -0.53 -6.40
CA ARG A 32 5.36 -0.13 -7.67
C ARG A 32 4.27 0.93 -7.45
N CYS A 33 3.50 0.78 -6.38
CA CYS A 33 2.45 1.72 -6.02
C CYS A 33 2.94 3.04 -5.41
N LEU A 34 4.17 3.12 -4.94
CA LEU A 34 4.79 4.37 -4.46
C LEU A 34 5.43 5.18 -5.60
N GLY A 35 5.42 4.66 -6.84
CA GLY A 35 5.88 5.37 -8.03
C GLY A 35 4.80 6.26 -8.66
N LYS A 36 4.91 6.54 -9.97
CA LYS A 36 3.81 7.14 -10.74
C LYS A 36 2.74 6.07 -11.00
N ILE A 37 1.56 6.23 -10.42
CA ILE A 37 0.41 5.36 -10.64
C ILE A 37 -0.86 6.17 -10.90
N LYS A 38 -1.74 5.63 -11.74
CA LYS A 38 -3.06 6.20 -12.01
C LYS A 38 -4.11 5.51 -11.13
N GLY A 39 -4.63 6.24 -10.14
CA GLY A 39 -5.83 5.88 -9.37
C GLY A 39 -5.63 5.01 -8.11
N PHE A 40 -6.44 5.30 -7.08
CA PHE A 40 -6.49 4.59 -5.79
C PHE A 40 -7.88 4.06 -5.43
N SER A 41 -8.73 3.82 -6.45
CA SER A 41 -10.07 3.24 -6.27
C SER A 41 -9.99 1.86 -5.61
N MET A 42 -11.04 1.38 -4.95
CA MET A 42 -10.99 0.10 -4.24
C MET A 42 -10.68 -1.13 -5.13
N ARG A 43 -11.00 -1.04 -6.43
CA ARG A 43 -10.65 -2.06 -7.43
C ARG A 43 -9.17 -2.01 -7.83
N SER A 44 -8.51 -0.87 -7.65
CA SER A 44 -7.11 -0.70 -8.05
C SER A 44 -6.18 -1.57 -7.20
N SER A 45 -5.13 -2.10 -7.84
CA SER A 45 -4.12 -2.90 -7.14
C SER A 45 -3.31 -2.09 -6.13
N CYS A 46 -3.25 -0.76 -6.31
CA CYS A 46 -2.53 0.16 -5.43
C CYS A 46 -3.40 0.83 -4.37
N ALA A 47 -4.70 0.54 -4.33
CA ALA A 47 -5.64 1.04 -3.32
C ALA A 47 -5.11 0.98 -1.87
N PRO A 48 -4.57 -0.16 -1.36
CA PRO A 48 -4.11 -0.24 0.02
C PRO A 48 -2.92 0.69 0.33
N TYR A 49 -2.18 1.14 -0.69
CA TYR A 49 -0.94 1.90 -0.51
C TYR A 49 -1.10 3.41 -0.75
N LYS A 50 -2.33 3.91 -0.89
CA LYS A 50 -2.63 5.34 -1.09
C LYS A 50 -1.92 6.26 -0.11
N ASP A 51 -1.89 5.87 1.17
CA ASP A 51 -1.35 6.71 2.25
C ASP A 51 0.10 6.37 2.58
N CYS A 52 0.72 5.49 1.80
CA CYS A 52 2.10 5.13 2.04
C CYS A 52 2.99 6.22 1.47
N LYS A 53 3.84 6.79 2.33
CA LYS A 53 4.88 7.70 1.90
C LYS A 53 6.03 6.90 1.30
N ARG A 54 6.58 7.39 0.18
CA ARG A 54 7.79 6.85 -0.40
C ARG A 54 8.91 7.12 0.60
N LYS A 55 9.57 6.07 1.11
CA LYS A 55 10.77 6.25 1.93
C LYS A 55 11.85 6.81 1.01
N THR A 56 12.00 8.13 0.98
CA THR A 56 13.25 8.74 0.53
C THR A 56 14.30 8.27 1.53
N ARG A 57 15.28 7.48 1.08
CA ARG A 57 16.51 7.35 1.87
C ARG A 57 17.10 8.75 1.86
N LYS A 58 16.91 9.53 2.94
CA LYS A 58 17.81 10.64 3.21
C LYS A 58 19.15 9.96 3.48
N TYR A 59 20.03 9.99 2.48
CA TYR A 59 21.46 9.80 2.73
C TYR A 59 21.83 10.99 3.61
N LYS A 60 22.25 10.73 4.85
CA LYS A 60 22.85 11.73 5.74
C LYS A 60 24.36 11.60 5.56
#